data_AF-A0A0B3RZP2-F1
#
_entry.id   AF-A0A0B3RZP2-F1
#
_cell.length_a   1.000
_cell.length_b   1.000
_cell.length_c   1.000
_cell.angle_alpha   90.00
_cell.angle_beta   90.00
_cell.angle_gamma   90.00
#
_symmetry.space_group_name_H-M   'P 1'
#
loop_
_entity.id
_entity.type
_entity.pdbx_description
1 polymer ?
#
loop_
_entity_poly.entity_id
_entity_poly.type
_entity_poly.pdbx_seq_one_letter_code
_entity_poly.pdbx_strand_id
1 'polypeptide(L)' 'MFVSQSRKRRVEGGAGRWRWHLDEIFEKINGEMHCLWRAVDHEGEVLESFAKKKRDKKAALKLLWKAMKKHDR' A
#
# COMPACT_ATOMS: atom_id res chain seq x y z
N MET A 1 10.83 -10.68 11.41
CA MET A 1 10.90 -10.96 9.96
C MET A 1 9.55 -10.56 9.37
N PHE A 2 9.49 -9.54 8.51
CA PHE A 2 8.31 -9.29 7.68
C PHE A 2 8.68 -9.64 6.25
N VAL A 3 8.39 -10.89 5.88
CA VAL A 3 8.41 -11.33 4.49
C VAL A 3 6.96 -11.51 4.08
N SER A 4 6.53 -10.70 3.15
CA SER A 4 5.41 -11.05 2.29
C SER A 4 5.66 -10.43 0.92
N GLN A 5 6.66 -10.97 0.21
CA GLN A 5 6.77 -10.77 -1.23
C GLN A 5 6.10 -11.96 -1.92
N SER A 6 4.77 -11.94 -1.96
CA SER A 6 4.00 -12.85 -2.78
C SER A 6 3.93 -12.23 -4.19
N ARG A 7 4.91 -12.53 -5.06
CA ARG A 7 4.85 -12.18 -6.48
C ARG A 7 3.70 -12.96 -7.13
N LYS A 8 2.51 -12.36 -7.19
CA LYS A 8 1.42 -12.87 -8.01
C LYS A 8 1.72 -12.51 -9.47
N ARG A 9 1.62 -13.50 -10.35
CA ARG A 9 1.99 -13.43 -11.77
C ARG A 9 1.23 -12.29 -12.47
N ARG A 10 1.94 -11.53 -13.31
CA ARG A 10 1.39 -10.54 -14.24
C ARG A 10 0.27 -11.16 -15.08
N VAL A 11 -0.91 -10.55 -15.03
CA VAL A 11 -1.94 -10.73 -16.03
C VAL A 11 -1.91 -9.46 -16.87
N GLU A 12 -1.25 -9.52 -18.02
CA GLU A 12 -1.30 -8.44 -19.01
C GLU A 12 -2.75 -8.27 -19.46
N GLY A 13 -3.45 -7.25 -18.95
CA GLY A 13 -4.89 -7.15 -19.12
C GLY A 13 -5.47 -5.77 -18.85
N GLY A 14 -5.27 -4.83 -19.78
CA GLY A 14 -6.22 -3.74 -20.01
C GLY A 14 -5.71 -2.34 -19.67
N ALA A 15 -4.99 -1.73 -20.60
CA ALA A 15 -4.83 -0.28 -20.68
C ALA A 15 -6.21 0.39 -20.76
N GLY A 16 -6.65 1.05 -19.69
CA GLY A 16 -7.91 1.79 -19.73
C GLY A 16 -8.34 2.48 -18.44
N ARG A 17 -7.84 2.07 -17.26
CA ARG A 17 -8.15 2.79 -16.02
C ARG A 17 -7.12 2.49 -14.94
N TRP A 18 -6.05 3.29 -14.87
CA TRP A 18 -5.15 3.33 -13.72
C TRP A 18 -5.97 3.66 -12.48
N ARG A 19 -6.39 2.63 -11.74
CA ARG A 19 -7.15 2.76 -10.49
C ARG A 19 -6.25 2.34 -9.36
N TRP A 20 -6.09 3.24 -8.42
CA TRP A 20 -5.37 3.01 -7.19
C TRP A 20 -6.38 2.78 -6.07
N HIS A 21 -6.08 1.86 -5.18
CA HIS A 21 -6.81 1.68 -3.95
C HIS A 21 -5.86 1.78 -2.75
N LEU A 22 -6.40 2.26 -1.63
CA LEU A 22 -5.68 2.40 -0.38
C LEU A 22 -6.30 1.45 0.64
N ASP A 23 -5.54 0.47 1.07
CA ASP A 23 -5.94 -0.42 2.15
C ASP A 23 -5.47 0.12 3.50
N GLU A 24 -6.35 0.06 4.51
CA GLU A 24 -6.00 0.26 5.92
C GLU A 24 -6.19 -1.06 6.67
N ILE A 25 -5.11 -1.57 7.27
CA ILE A 25 -5.06 -2.86 7.98
C ILE A 25 -4.54 -2.63 9.39
N PHE A 26 -5.06 -3.38 10.36
CA PHE A 26 -4.56 -3.40 11.72
C PHE A 26 -3.82 -4.70 11.99
N GLU A 27 -2.51 -4.63 12.18
CA GLU A 27 -1.64 -5.78 12.40
C GLU A 27 -1.00 -5.70 13.79
N LYS A 28 -0.84 -6.84 14.48
CA LYS A 28 -0.08 -6.88 15.73
C LYS A 28 1.40 -7.10 15.44
N ILE A 29 2.24 -6.14 15.81
CA ILE A 29 3.69 -6.20 15.67
C ILE A 29 4.30 -6.13 17.08
N ASN A 30 5.02 -7.17 17.49
CA ASN A 30 5.62 -7.27 18.82
C ASN A 30 4.62 -7.06 19.99
N GLY A 31 3.40 -7.55 19.84
CA GLY A 31 2.34 -7.44 20.86
C GLY A 31 1.59 -6.10 20.87
N GLU A 32 2.04 -5.11 20.10
CA GLU A 32 1.34 -3.83 19.94
C GLU A 32 0.51 -3.84 18.64
N MET A 33 -0.66 -3.19 18.63
CA MET A 33 -1.42 -2.96 17.39
C MET A 33 -0.79 -1.83 16.59
N HIS A 34 -0.60 -2.06 15.30
CA HIS A 34 -0.12 -1.09 14.33
C HIS A 34 -1.14 -0.91 13.22
N CYS A 35 -1.27 0.31 12.74
CA CYS A 35 -1.98 0.62 11.51
C CYS A 35 -1.01 0.53 10.34
N LEU A 36 -1.33 -0.32 9.36
CA LEU A 36 -0.63 -0.48 8.10
C LEU A 36 -1.50 0.11 6.99
N TRP A 37 -0.90 0.96 6.17
CA TRP A 37 -1.50 1.49 4.94
C TRP A 37 -0.73 0.98 3.73
N ARG A 38 -1.44 0.56 2.69
CA ARG A 38 -0.83 0.08 1.44
C ARG A 38 -1.47 0.74 0.24
N ALA A 39 -0.64 1.32 -0.62
CA ALA A 39 -1.05 1.78 -1.94
C ALA A 39 -0.98 0.59 -2.89
N VAL A 40 -2.10 0.24 -3.51
CA VAL A 40 -2.20 -0.91 -4.39
C VAL A 40 -2.79 -0.48 -5.72
N ASP A 41 -2.21 -0.94 -6.81
CA ASP A 41 -2.75 -0.67 -8.14
C ASP A 41 -3.91 -1.61 -8.50
N HIS A 42 -4.51 -1.38 -9.66
CA HIS A 42 -5.60 -2.19 -10.19
C HIS A 42 -5.25 -3.66 -10.44
N GLU A 43 -3.97 -4.01 -10.53
CA GLU A 43 -3.48 -5.39 -10.71
C GLU A 43 -3.25 -6.10 -9.37
N GLY A 44 -3.31 -5.36 -8.26
CA GLY A 44 -3.03 -5.88 -6.92
C GLY A 44 -1.56 -5.77 -6.52
N GLU A 45 -0.74 -5.02 -7.26
CA GLU A 45 0.65 -4.74 -6.90
C GLU A 45 0.70 -3.69 -5.78
N VAL A 46 1.41 -3.99 -4.70
CA VAL A 46 1.67 -3.03 -3.63
C VAL A 46 2.80 -2.11 -4.07
N LEU A 47 2.46 -0.87 -4.38
CA LEU A 47 3.39 0.14 -4.85
C LEU A 47 4.11 0.85 -3.71
N GLU A 48 3.46 0.98 -2.56
CA GLU A 48 4.05 1.59 -1.37
C GLU A 48 3.35 1.08 -0.09
N SER A 49 4.07 0.95 1.02
CA SER A 49 3.49 0.52 2.30
C SER A 49 4.06 1.28 3.50
N PHE A 50 3.22 1.62 4.46
CA PHE A 50 3.61 2.38 5.66
C PHE A 50 2.90 1.85 6.90
N ALA A 51 3.65 1.61 7.98
CA ALA A 51 3.10 1.14 9.25
C ALA A 51 3.42 2.11 10.39
N LYS A 52 2.46 2.32 11.30
CA LYS A 52 2.66 3.14 12.51
C LYS A 52 1.91 2.56 13.70
N LYS A 53 2.53 2.63 14.90
CA LYS A 53 1.92 2.18 16.18
C LYS A 53 0.55 2.81 16.46
N LYS A 54 0.38 4.08 16.08
CA LYS A 54 -0.87 4.82 16.25
C LYS A 54 -1.41 5.24 14.89
N ARG A 55 -2.74 5.27 14.77
CA ARG A 55 -3.44 5.73 13.56
C ARG A 55 -3.09 7.18 13.26
N ASP A 56 -2.29 7.41 12.23
CA ASP A 56 -1.89 8.73 11.76
C ASP A 56 -2.21 8.86 10.27
N LYS A 57 -3.48 9.18 10.00
CA LYS A 57 -4.00 9.35 8.65
C LYS A 57 -3.28 10.44 7.86
N LYS A 58 -2.79 11.49 8.54
CA LYS A 58 -2.09 12.60 7.87
C LYS A 58 -0.72 12.14 7.36
N ALA A 59 0.05 11.44 8.18
CA ALA A 59 1.32 10.88 7.77
C ALA A 59 1.15 9.85 6.64
N ALA A 60 0.17 8.96 6.76
CA ALA A 60 -0.15 7.97 5.74
C ALA A 60 -0.55 8.63 4.41
N LEU A 61 -1.44 9.63 4.44
CA LEU A 61 -1.87 10.36 3.24
C LEU A 61 -0.71 11.12 2.59
N LYS A 62 0.19 11.72 3.37
CA LYS A 62 1.37 12.43 2.85
C LYS A 62 2.32 11.48 2.12
N LEU A 63 2.53 10.28 2.68
CA LEU A 63 3.34 9.24 2.06
C LEU A 63 2.67 8.69 0.79
N LEU A 64 1.36 8.46 0.84
CA LEU A 64 0.57 8.07 -0.33
C LEU A 64 0.63 9.10 -1.45
N TRP A 65 0.49 10.39 -1.13
CA TRP A 65 0.56 11.46 -2.13
C TRP A 65 1.94 11.56 -2.79
N LYS A 66 3.01 11.30 -2.03
CA LYS A 66 4.36 11.18 -2.59
C LYS A 66 4.49 9.96 -3.50
N ALA A 67 3.92 8.82 -3.12
CA ALA A 67 3.93 7.61 -3.93
C ALA A 67 3.16 7.83 -5.25
N MET A 68 1.95 8.38 -5.19
CA MET A 68 1.17 8.70 -6.39
C MET A 68 1.96 9.61 -7.34
N LYS A 69 2.56 10.70 -6.85
CA LYS A 69 3.41 11.58 -7.68
C LYS A 69 4.61 10.89 -8.33
N LYS A 70 5.17 9.86 -7.69
CA LYS A 70 6.33 9.12 -8.20
C LYS A 70 5.93 8.16 -9.34
N HIS A 71 4.69 7.69 -9.32
CA HIS A 71 4.18 6.64 -10.22
C HIS A 71 3.14 7.16 -11.23
N ASP A 72 2.86 8.46 -11.25
CA ASP A 72 2.00 9.17 -12.22
C ASP A 72 2.69 9.34 -13.60
N ARG A 73 3.30 8.28 -14.13
CA ARG A 73 4.05 8.30 -15.39
C ARG A 73 3.23 7.83 -16.58
#